data_AF-A0A7D9EME2-F1
#
_entry.id   AF-A0A7D9EME2-F1
#
_cell.length_a   1.000
_cell.length_b   1.000
_cell.length_c   1.000
_cell.angle_alpha   90.00
_cell.angle_beta   90.00
_cell.angle_gamma   90.00
#
_symmetry.space_group_name_H-M   'P 1'
#
loop_
_entity.id
_entity.type
_entity.pdbx_description
1 polymer ?
#
loop_
_entity_poly.entity_id
_entity_poly.type
_entity_poly.pdbx_seq_one_letter_code
_entity_poly.pdbx_strand_id
1 'polypeptide(L)' 'SRKRDLAIHRFRQNPPHFKVITGDDVYDVGKGRNNLFHSIILFLLMVMRKQHGMLGRVNLGPSGVNILGIFNKR' A
#
# COMPACT_ATOMS: atom_id res chain seq x y z
N SER A 1 -9.83 -20.41 8.03
CA SER A 1 -8.40 -20.42 7.67
C SER A 1 -7.93 -18.99 7.44
N ARG A 2 -7.33 -18.37 8.47
CA ARG A 2 -7.09 -16.91 8.59
C ARG A 2 -5.72 -16.54 7.99
N LYS A 3 -5.54 -16.78 6.69
CA LYS A 3 -4.27 -16.58 5.99
C LYS A 3 -4.48 -15.46 4.95
N ARG A 4 -3.66 -14.39 5.00
CA ARG A 4 -3.45 -13.33 3.98
C ARG A 4 -4.03 -11.91 4.22
N ASP A 5 -4.12 -11.40 5.44
CA ASP A 5 -4.54 -10.00 5.62
C ASP A 5 -3.37 -9.05 5.31
N LEU A 6 -3.22 -8.66 4.05
CA LEU A 6 -2.42 -7.50 3.68
C LEU A 6 -3.14 -6.26 4.23
N ALA A 7 -2.47 -5.49 5.09
CA ALA A 7 -3.08 -4.34 5.76
C ALA A 7 -2.06 -3.22 6.01
N ILE A 8 -2.55 -1.99 6.07
CA ILE A 8 -1.80 -0.87 6.66
C ILE A 8 -2.21 -0.79 8.12
N HIS A 9 -1.26 -0.91 9.02
CA HIS A 9 -1.50 -0.84 10.46
C HIS A 9 -0.84 0.42 11.05
N ARG A 10 -1.54 1.09 11.96
CA ARG A 10 -0.99 2.21 12.73
C ARG A 10 -0.28 1.67 13.96
N PHE A 11 1.05 1.78 13.98
CA PHE A 11 1.91 1.33 15.08
C PHE A 11 2.11 2.38 16.17
N ARG A 12 1.95 3.67 15.86
CA ARG A 12 2.06 4.75 16.86
C ARG A 12 1.05 5.86 16.56
N GLN A 13 0.45 6.40 17.61
CA GLN A 13 -0.56 7.47 17.51
C GLN A 13 0.07 8.86 17.30
N ASN A 14 1.16 9.18 18.03
CA ASN A 14 1.80 10.50 17.96
C ASN A 14 3.34 10.42 18.14
N PRO A 15 4.16 10.94 17.20
CA PRO A 15 3.76 11.26 15.83
C PRO A 15 3.26 9.99 15.11
N PRO A 16 2.22 10.08 14.26
CA PRO A 16 1.66 8.93 13.57
C PRO A 16 2.72 8.08 12.86
N HIS A 17 2.66 6.76 13.02
CA HIS A 17 3.54 5.82 12.31
C HIS A 17 2.73 4.62 11.83
N PHE A 18 2.84 4.34 10.54
CA PHE A 18 2.13 3.30 9.81
C PHE A 18 3.14 2.34 9.19
N LYS A 19 2.78 1.06 9.14
CA LYS A 19 3.55 0.00 8.49
C LYS A 19 2.60 -0.90 7.70
N VAL A 20 3.12 -1.62 6.71
CA VAL A 20 2.36 -2.60 5.92
C VAL A 20 2.62 -4.00 6.48
N ILE A 21 1.57 -4.75 6.79
CA ILE A 21 1.65 -6.12 7.32
C ILE A 21 1.15 -7.09 6.25
N THR A 22 1.80 -8.24 6.07
CA THR A 22 1.30 -9.32 5.20
C THR A 22 1.70 -10.69 5.72
N GLY A 23 0.71 -11.48 6.15
CA GLY A 23 1.01 -12.74 6.84
C GLY A 23 1.85 -12.44 8.09
N ASP A 24 3.08 -12.93 8.11
CA ASP A 24 4.02 -12.77 9.23
C ASP A 24 5.00 -11.59 9.02
N ASP A 25 5.02 -10.99 7.84
CA ASP A 25 5.96 -9.90 7.50
C ASP A 25 5.40 -8.52 7.88
N VAL A 26 6.27 -7.67 8.42
CA VAL A 26 6.00 -6.26 8.73
C VAL A 26 7.00 -5.37 7.99
N TYR A 27 6.50 -4.51 7.11
CA TYR A 27 7.31 -3.58 6.32
C TYR A 27 7.17 -2.15 6.84
N ASP A 28 8.30 -1.58 7.24
CA ASP A 28 8.42 -0.19 7.69
C ASP A 28 9.03 0.68 6.59
N VAL A 29 8.33 1.74 6.20
CA VAL A 29 8.77 2.69 5.16
C VAL A 29 9.54 3.89 5.74
N GLY A 30 9.87 3.84 7.03
CA GLY A 30 10.54 4.93 7.74
C GLY A 30 9.57 5.95 8.32
N LYS A 31 10.05 6.71 9.31
CA LYS A 31 9.27 7.75 10.00
C LYS A 31 9.23 9.04 9.18
N GLY A 32 8.19 9.85 9.39
CA GLY A 32 8.12 11.22 8.84
C GLY A 32 6.71 11.60 8.40
N ARG A 33 6.55 12.85 7.94
CA ARG A 33 5.26 13.41 7.52
C ARG A 33 4.57 12.59 6.43
N ASN A 34 5.37 11.95 5.57
CA ASN A 34 4.87 11.18 4.41
C ASN A 34 4.76 9.67 4.68
N ASN A 35 4.98 9.20 5.92
CA ASN A 35 4.99 7.77 6.24
C ASN A 35 3.68 7.05 5.82
N LEU A 36 2.51 7.66 6.02
CA LEU A 36 1.24 7.08 5.56
C LEU A 36 1.18 6.95 4.04
N PHE A 37 1.62 7.98 3.31
CA PHE A 37 1.63 7.97 1.85
C PHE A 37 2.55 6.88 1.30
N HIS A 38 3.77 6.76 1.84
CA HIS A 38 4.68 5.68 1.47
C HIS A 38 4.12 4.30 1.82
N SER A 39 3.41 4.16 2.93
CA SER A 39 2.74 2.90 3.31
C SER A 39 1.61 2.54 2.33
N ILE A 40 0.84 3.52 1.85
CA ILE A 40 -0.20 3.33 0.83
C ILE A 40 0.41 2.87 -0.50
N ILE A 41 1.48 3.53 -0.95
CA ILE A 41 2.22 3.14 -2.16
C ILE A 41 2.70 1.69 -2.06
N LEU A 42 3.34 1.33 -0.95
CA LEU A 42 3.85 -0.02 -0.72
C LEU A 42 2.73 -1.05 -0.68
N PHE A 43 1.62 -0.73 0.00
CA PHE A 43 0.44 -1.59 0.04
C PHE A 43 -0.10 -1.85 -1.36
N LEU A 44 -0.30 -0.80 -2.17
CA LEU A 44 -0.80 -0.93 -3.55
C LEU A 44 0.15 -1.75 -4.43
N LEU A 45 1.46 -1.52 -4.30
CA LEU A 45 2.48 -2.32 -4.98
C LEU A 45 2.37 -3.81 -4.62
N MET A 46 2.17 -4.13 -3.34
CA MET A 46 2.01 -5.51 -2.88
C MET A 46 0.71 -6.14 -3.38
N VAL A 47 -0.41 -5.40 -3.40
CA VAL A 47 -1.67 -5.89 -3.99
C VAL A 47 -1.46 -6.20 -5.48
N MET A 48 -0.82 -5.29 -6.22
CA MET A 48 -0.53 -5.47 -7.65
C MET A 48 0.30 -6.74 -7.91
N ARG A 49 1.32 -7.00 -7.10
CA ARG A 49 2.21 -8.17 -7.26
C ARG A 49 1.57 -9.49 -6.81
N LYS A 50 0.74 -9.49 -5.76
CA LYS A 50 0.18 -10.73 -5.18
C LYS A 50 -1.15 -11.17 -5.83
N GLN A 51 -1.87 -10.28 -6.53
CA GLN A 51 -3.16 -10.60 -7.17
C GLN A 51 -3.10 -10.61 -8.71
N HIS A 52 -1.99 -11.03 -9.31
CA HIS A 52 -1.87 -11.22 -10.77
C HIS A 52 -2.35 -10.02 -11.63
N GLY A 53 -2.18 -8.78 -11.15
CA GLY A 53 -2.56 -7.58 -11.92
C GLY A 53 -4.02 -7.13 -11.80
N MET A 54 -4.78 -7.60 -10.79
CA MET A 54 -6.19 -7.20 -10.59
C MET A 54 -6.41 -5.68 -10.36
N LEU A 55 -5.34 -4.93 -10.04
CA LEU A 55 -5.39 -3.47 -9.96
C LEU A 55 -5.31 -2.75 -11.32
N GLY A 56 -5.04 -3.46 -12.42
CA GLY A 56 -4.97 -2.88 -13.77
C GLY A 56 -6.29 -2.26 -14.27
N ARG A 57 -7.38 -2.44 -13.52
CA ARG A 57 -8.72 -1.90 -13.84
C ARG A 57 -9.28 -0.95 -12.79
N VAL A 58 -8.56 -0.65 -11.71
CA VAL A 58 -9.11 0.12 -10.59
C VAL A 58 -8.71 1.58 -10.72
N ASN A 59 -9.65 2.42 -11.17
CA ASN A 59 -9.51 3.86 -11.23
C ASN A 59 -9.72 4.46 -9.83
N LEU A 60 -8.79 5.27 -9.33
CA LEU A 60 -9.00 6.05 -8.11
C LEU A 60 -9.81 7.31 -8.44
N GLY A 61 -11.13 7.17 -8.37
CA GLY A 61 -12.08 8.26 -8.46
C GLY A 61 -12.65 8.51 -9.87
N PRO A 62 -13.68 9.36 -9.98
CA PRO A 62 -14.39 9.64 -11.24
C PRO A 62 -13.49 10.25 -12.32
N SER A 63 -12.33 10.79 -11.95
CA SER A 63 -11.32 11.38 -12.85
C SER A 63 -10.39 10.37 -13.53
N GLY A 64 -10.51 9.06 -13.24
CA GLY A 64 -9.75 8.03 -13.96
C GLY A 64 -8.25 7.97 -13.63
N VAL A 65 -7.82 8.43 -12.44
CA VAL A 65 -6.40 8.32 -12.05
C VAL A 65 -6.05 6.84 -11.87
N ASN A 66 -5.37 6.29 -12.86
CA ASN A 66 -4.87 4.93 -12.84
C ASN A 66 -3.55 4.90 -12.05
N ILE A 67 -3.57 4.28 -10.87
CA ILE A 67 -2.40 4.11 -9.99
C ILE A 67 -1.22 3.50 -10.77
N LEU A 68 -1.49 2.61 -11.73
CA LEU A 68 -0.48 1.94 -12.53
C LEU A 68 0.34 2.92 -13.37
N GLY A 69 -0.25 4.05 -13.78
CA GLY A 69 0.45 5.11 -14.53
C GLY A 69 1.52 5.84 -13.72
N ILE A 70 1.40 5.85 -12.39
CA ILE A 70 2.42 6.43 -11.48
C ILE A 70 3.65 5.52 -11.43
N PHE A 71 3.45 4.19 -11.46
CA PHE A 71 4.53 3.21 -11.39
C PHE A 71 5.15 2.88 -12.76
N ASN A 72 4.49 3.25 -13.87
CA ASN A 72 4.92 2.89 -15.22
C ASN A 72 5.64 4.03 -15.97
N LYS A 73 6.10 5.08 -15.28
CA LYS A 73 7.03 6.05 -15.87
C LYS A 73 8.42 5.44 -15.93
N ARG A 74 8.80 4.95 -17.12
CA ARG A 74 10.20 4.82 -17.53
C ARG A 74 10.74 6.18 -17.97
#